data_AF-A0A318ZGY6-F1
#
_entry.id   AF-A0A318ZGY6-F1
#
_cell.length_a   1.000
_cell.length_b   1.000
_cell.length_c   1.000
_cell.angle_alpha   90.00
_cell.angle_beta   90.00
_cell.angle_gamma   90.00
#
_symmetry.space_group_name_H-M   'P 1'
#
loop_
_entity.id
_entity.type
_entity.pdbx_description
1 polymer ?
#
loop_
_entity_poly.entity_id
_entity_poly.type
_entity_poly.pdbx_seq_one_letter_code
_entity_poly.pdbx_strand_id
1 'polypeptide(L)'
;MQWTPSQLAAAAAAVLLLSSSSSHSQLQVTALPTGNLIPNPFNGDALSWLDQSADQLSSGVVHGLNAAIHNSDGEPTPLSSIPYTPPPSANSNANANANANANSASNDKSYGIAYSPYNPDGTCKTSPQITHDITKLSSFRFVRIYGTDCNQTHLVLSAAQPLGGLQVFAGLFDLHDLDEQLQLIIDAVHANPAANNNPWQAIHTVAIGNELLNRAQATAAEVVAAVQSARETLRAAGYHGPVVTVDTVAAHLQNPELCRVSDYCAANCHAFFDETVPAEAAGDYVWGQVGVGAAAAPPPKRKKVLITESGWPHAGQTNGMAVPSLENQKAAVQSLRDAFALDPSAEDEEVRLVLFSSFDDLWKVDNGYTFGAEKFWGILGH
;
A
#
# COMPACT_ATOMS: atom_id res chain seq x y z
N MET A 1 11.11 7.31 38.78
CA MET A 1 10.39 6.65 39.89
C MET A 1 10.27 5.18 39.56
N GLN A 2 10.83 4.29 40.40
CA GLN A 2 10.66 2.84 40.30
C GLN A 2 9.45 2.42 41.14
N TRP A 3 8.65 1.49 40.63
CA TRP A 3 7.45 0.95 41.28
C TRP A 3 7.81 -0.24 42.19
N THR A 4 7.09 -0.41 43.30
CA THR A 4 7.41 -1.40 44.35
C THR A 4 6.74 -2.75 44.13
N PRO A 5 7.26 -3.86 44.69
CA PRO A 5 6.73 -5.23 44.50
C PRO A 5 5.27 -5.44 44.91
N SER A 6 4.70 -4.60 45.77
CA SER A 6 3.28 -4.63 46.15
C SER A 6 2.33 -4.11 45.06
N GLN A 7 2.81 -3.32 44.09
CA GLN A 7 2.02 -2.85 42.95
C GLN A 7 1.98 -3.88 41.81
N LEU A 8 2.89 -4.86 41.81
CA LEU A 8 2.89 -6.00 40.88
C LEU A 8 1.95 -7.14 41.34
N ALA A 9 1.43 -7.11 42.56
CA ALA A 9 0.60 -8.17 43.13
C ALA A 9 -0.93 -7.97 42.98
N ALA A 10 -1.39 -6.85 42.39
CA ALA A 10 -2.80 -6.70 41.99
C ALA A 10 -3.13 -7.43 40.67
N ALA A 11 -2.11 -8.01 40.03
CA ALA A 11 -2.21 -8.84 38.85
C ALA A 11 -1.81 -10.30 39.19
N ALA A 12 -2.64 -11.01 39.96
CA ALA A 12 -2.77 -12.49 39.88
C ALA A 12 -3.71 -13.06 40.98
N ALA A 13 -4.74 -13.78 40.50
CA ALA A 13 -5.38 -14.98 41.06
C ALA A 13 -6.19 -14.92 42.37
N ALA A 14 -7.43 -15.46 42.31
CA ALA A 14 -7.95 -16.43 43.29
C ALA A 14 -9.15 -17.24 42.72
N VAL A 15 -9.12 -18.54 42.95
CA VAL A 15 -10.01 -19.64 42.46
C VAL A 15 -10.69 -20.31 43.67
N LEU A 16 -11.56 -21.31 43.41
CA LEU A 16 -12.10 -22.43 44.25
C LEU A 16 -13.54 -22.23 44.78
N LEU A 17 -14.50 -23.19 44.83
CA LEU A 17 -14.54 -24.67 44.67
C LEU A 17 -16.01 -25.22 44.53
N LEU A 18 -16.15 -26.28 43.72
CA LEU A 18 -17.07 -27.46 43.69
C LEU A 18 -18.37 -27.54 44.54
N SER A 19 -19.46 -28.09 43.96
CA SER A 19 -19.93 -29.47 44.23
C SER A 19 -21.12 -29.91 43.35
N SER A 20 -21.20 -31.23 43.14
CA SER A 20 -22.10 -32.04 42.31
C SER A 20 -23.55 -32.15 42.81
N SER A 21 -24.54 -32.28 41.91
CA SER A 21 -25.43 -33.47 41.83
C SER A 21 -26.53 -33.31 40.78
N SER A 22 -26.61 -34.29 39.88
CA SER A 22 -27.80 -34.98 39.38
C SER A 22 -29.10 -34.20 39.08
N SER A 23 -29.55 -34.41 37.83
CA SER A 23 -30.96 -34.58 37.45
C SER A 23 -31.80 -33.32 37.12
N HIS A 24 -32.26 -33.32 35.87
CA HIS A 24 -33.41 -32.58 35.31
C HIS A 24 -33.17 -31.14 34.83
N SER A 25 -33.08 -31.05 33.51
CA SER A 25 -33.52 -30.00 32.60
C SER A 25 -34.32 -28.84 33.23
N GLN A 26 -33.66 -27.69 33.45
CA GLN A 26 -34.13 -26.34 33.09
C GLN A 26 -32.91 -25.39 33.10
N LEU A 27 -32.50 -24.89 31.93
CA LEU A 27 -31.52 -23.80 31.83
C LEU A 27 -32.22 -22.49 32.16
N GLN A 28 -32.11 -22.04 33.41
CA GLN A 28 -32.29 -20.63 33.75
C GLN A 28 -31.00 -19.88 33.37
N VAL A 29 -31.13 -18.91 32.45
CA VAL A 29 -30.03 -18.02 32.07
C VAL A 29 -29.94 -16.91 33.11
N THR A 30 -28.99 -17.02 34.03
CA THR A 30 -28.54 -15.92 34.89
C THR A 30 -27.25 -15.35 34.31
N ALA A 31 -27.20 -14.02 34.14
CA ALA A 31 -26.10 -13.29 33.52
C ALA A 31 -24.74 -13.56 34.19
N LEU A 32 -23.71 -13.82 33.37
CA LEU A 32 -22.32 -13.93 33.83
C LEU A 32 -21.67 -12.53 33.89
N PRO A 33 -20.82 -12.23 34.88
CA PRO A 33 -20.06 -10.99 34.90
C PRO A 33 -18.99 -11.03 33.82
N THR A 34 -18.88 -9.92 33.07
CA THR A 34 -17.87 -9.68 32.05
C THR A 34 -16.47 -9.64 32.68
N GLY A 35 -15.67 -10.69 32.47
CA GLY A 35 -14.29 -10.74 32.93
C GLY A 35 -13.52 -11.95 32.42
N ASN A 36 -12.54 -11.67 31.55
CA ASN A 36 -11.50 -12.56 31.02
C ASN A 36 -11.96 -13.70 30.10
N LEU A 37 -12.25 -13.32 28.86
CA LEU A 37 -12.02 -14.19 27.71
C LEU A 37 -10.75 -13.68 26.99
N ILE A 38 -9.79 -14.58 26.72
CA ILE A 38 -8.56 -14.25 26.01
C ILE A 38 -8.76 -14.64 24.53
N PRO A 39 -8.63 -13.71 23.56
CA PRO A 39 -8.65 -14.07 22.15
C PRO A 39 -7.44 -14.93 21.79
N ASN A 40 -7.67 -16.07 21.13
CA ASN A 40 -6.60 -16.93 20.61
C ASN A 40 -6.13 -16.39 19.24
N PRO A 41 -4.86 -15.99 19.07
CA PRO A 41 -4.35 -15.45 17.81
C PRO A 41 -3.90 -16.51 16.79
N PHE A 42 -4.15 -17.80 17.02
CA PHE A 42 -3.75 -18.88 16.11
C PHE A 42 -4.94 -19.65 15.56
N ASN A 43 -5.66 -19.05 14.60
CA ASN A 43 -6.06 -19.64 13.31
C ASN A 43 -6.86 -18.60 12.53
N GLY A 44 -6.56 -18.42 11.25
CA GLY A 44 -7.30 -17.50 10.37
C GLY A 44 -8.78 -17.86 10.30
N ASP A 45 -9.61 -16.84 10.42
CA ASP A 45 -11.04 -16.79 10.10
C ASP A 45 -12.03 -17.47 11.08
N ALA A 46 -11.96 -17.14 12.38
CA ALA A 46 -13.10 -16.88 13.29
C ALA A 46 -12.63 -16.67 14.74
N LEU A 47 -13.22 -15.70 15.47
CA LEU A 47 -13.06 -15.60 16.93
C LEU A 47 -13.64 -16.87 17.57
N SER A 48 -12.75 -17.76 18.02
CA SER A 48 -13.11 -18.96 18.78
C SER A 48 -12.88 -18.73 20.27
N TRP A 49 -13.89 -19.02 21.08
CA TRP A 49 -13.84 -18.88 22.52
C TRP A 49 -13.45 -20.22 23.15
N LEU A 50 -12.38 -20.20 23.94
CA LEU A 50 -11.89 -21.37 24.67
C LEU A 50 -12.35 -21.34 26.13
N ASP A 51 -12.55 -22.51 26.73
CA ASP A 51 -12.72 -22.61 28.17
C ASP A 51 -11.38 -22.55 28.92
N GLN A 52 -11.41 -22.63 30.25
CA GLN A 52 -10.21 -22.53 31.09
C GLN A 52 -9.23 -23.69 30.92
N SER A 53 -9.62 -24.73 30.18
CA SER A 53 -8.83 -25.91 29.81
C SER A 53 -8.22 -25.79 28.40
N ALA A 54 -8.46 -24.67 27.69
CA ALA A 54 -8.13 -24.46 26.29
C ALA A 54 -8.91 -25.36 25.31
N ASP A 55 -10.05 -25.92 25.74
CA ASP A 55 -10.94 -26.67 24.85
C ASP A 55 -11.91 -25.73 24.12
N GLN A 56 -12.20 -26.03 22.85
CA GLN A 56 -13.12 -25.26 22.01
C GLN A 56 -14.56 -25.39 22.53
N LEU A 57 -15.23 -24.26 22.76
CA LEU A 57 -16.63 -24.24 23.12
C LEU A 57 -17.53 -24.69 21.94
N SER A 58 -18.57 -25.47 22.24
CA SER A 58 -19.52 -25.94 21.22
C SER A 58 -20.23 -24.78 20.50
N SER A 59 -20.53 -24.96 19.20
CA SER A 59 -21.07 -23.91 18.33
C SER A 59 -22.38 -23.28 18.83
N GLY A 60 -23.20 -24.03 19.59
CA GLY A 60 -24.43 -23.51 20.20
C GLY A 60 -24.21 -22.46 21.28
N VAL A 61 -23.08 -22.51 21.99
CA VAL A 61 -22.70 -21.54 23.04
C VAL A 61 -22.13 -20.27 22.42
N VAL A 62 -21.35 -20.40 21.34
CA VAL A 62 -20.76 -19.28 20.58
C VAL A 62 -21.84 -18.40 19.94
N HIS A 63 -22.91 -19.01 19.42
CA HIS A 63 -24.04 -18.25 18.85
C HIS A 63 -24.84 -17.47 19.91
N GLY A 64 -24.98 -18.02 21.13
CA GLY A 64 -25.64 -17.33 22.24
C GLY A 64 -24.87 -16.11 22.75
N LEU A 65 -23.52 -16.18 22.76
CA LEU A 65 -22.65 -15.07 23.17
C LEU A 65 -22.65 -13.92 22.16
N ASN A 66 -22.60 -14.23 20.85
CA ASN A 66 -22.68 -13.20 19.81
C ASN A 66 -24.05 -12.51 19.77
N ALA A 67 -25.14 -13.22 20.10
CA ALA A 67 -26.47 -12.64 20.20
C ALA A 67 -26.63 -11.72 21.43
N ALA A 68 -25.89 -11.96 22.51
CA ALA A 68 -25.91 -11.12 23.72
C ALA A 68 -25.12 -9.81 23.56
N ILE A 69 -24.07 -9.79 22.73
CA ILE A 69 -23.27 -8.60 22.42
C ILE A 69 -24.02 -7.63 21.49
N HIS A 70 -24.92 -8.13 20.63
CA HIS A 70 -25.72 -7.31 19.73
C HIS A 70 -27.04 -6.75 20.31
N ASN A 71 -27.38 -7.07 21.57
CA ASN A 71 -28.65 -6.66 22.19
C ASN A 71 -28.50 -5.61 23.30
N SER A 72 -27.37 -4.91 23.34
CA SER A 72 -27.12 -3.81 24.29
C SER A 72 -26.73 -2.52 23.56
N ASP A 73 -27.62 -2.00 22.72
CA ASP A 73 -27.58 -0.59 22.29
C ASP A 73 -28.78 0.16 22.89
N GLY A 74 -28.50 0.88 23.97
CA GLY A 74 -29.24 2.08 24.29
C GLY A 74 -28.79 3.17 23.32
N GLU A 75 -29.76 3.80 22.66
CA GLU A 75 -29.62 4.88 21.69
C GLU A 75 -28.63 5.99 22.15
N PRO A 76 -27.59 6.34 21.38
CA PRO A 76 -26.79 7.52 21.67
C PRO A 76 -27.47 8.77 21.08
N THR A 77 -27.75 9.74 21.95
CA THR A 77 -28.16 11.10 21.61
C THR A 77 -27.16 11.79 20.65
N PRO A 78 -27.63 12.55 19.64
CA PRO A 78 -26.76 13.14 18.63
C PRO A 78 -26.00 14.38 19.17
N LEU A 79 -24.69 14.41 18.94
CA LEU A 79 -23.89 15.63 19.02
C LEU A 79 -24.09 16.45 17.73
N SER A 80 -24.43 17.73 17.90
CA SER A 80 -24.73 18.66 16.81
C SER A 80 -23.58 18.79 15.82
N SER A 81 -23.87 18.52 14.54
CA SER A 81 -23.01 18.82 13.40
C SER A 81 -23.08 20.30 13.06
N ILE A 82 -21.91 20.90 12.78
CA ILE A 82 -21.82 22.22 12.17
C ILE A 82 -22.13 22.03 10.68
N PRO A 83 -23.11 22.73 10.08
CA PRO A 83 -23.45 22.53 8.68
C PRO A 83 -22.35 23.06 7.76
N TYR A 84 -21.83 22.18 6.90
CA TYR A 84 -21.00 22.55 5.75
C TYR A 84 -21.88 23.23 4.68
N THR A 85 -21.57 24.49 4.37
CA THR A 85 -22.17 25.23 3.25
C THR A 85 -21.26 25.13 2.03
N PRO A 86 -21.69 24.50 0.92
CA PRO A 86 -20.91 24.51 -0.31
C PRO A 86 -20.89 25.92 -0.95
N PRO A 87 -19.80 26.33 -1.62
CA PRO A 87 -19.76 27.58 -2.37
C PRO A 87 -20.68 27.53 -3.61
N PRO A 88 -21.18 28.68 -4.09
CA PRO A 88 -22.19 28.73 -5.15
C PRO A 88 -21.61 28.30 -6.50
N SER A 89 -22.35 27.41 -7.18
CA SER A 89 -22.07 26.92 -8.52
C SER A 89 -22.14 28.05 -9.55
N ALA A 90 -21.02 28.35 -10.22
CA ALA A 90 -21.02 29.20 -11.40
C ALA A 90 -21.46 28.36 -12.61
N ASN A 91 -22.72 28.51 -12.98
CA ASN A 91 -23.29 27.93 -14.19
C ASN A 91 -23.25 29.00 -15.29
N SER A 92 -22.42 28.81 -16.32
CA SER A 92 -22.61 29.50 -17.59
C SER A 92 -22.26 28.58 -18.75
N ASN A 93 -23.33 28.16 -19.42
CA ASN A 93 -23.39 27.49 -20.71
C ASN A 93 -22.32 27.94 -21.71
N ALA A 94 -21.62 26.98 -22.31
CA ALA A 94 -21.21 27.07 -23.71
C ALA A 94 -21.39 25.68 -24.34
N ASN A 95 -22.43 25.55 -25.16
CA ASN A 95 -22.79 24.33 -25.84
C ASN A 95 -21.96 24.20 -27.13
N ALA A 96 -21.36 23.02 -27.29
CA ALA A 96 -20.93 22.35 -28.51
C ALA A 96 -20.10 23.13 -29.57
N ASN A 97 -18.86 22.67 -29.76
CA ASN A 97 -18.47 22.25 -31.11
C ASN A 97 -17.64 20.96 -31.04
N ALA A 98 -18.20 19.91 -31.64
CA ALA A 98 -17.60 18.61 -31.79
C ALA A 98 -16.55 18.66 -32.90
N ASN A 99 -15.26 18.54 -32.53
CA ASN A 99 -14.22 17.81 -33.27
C ASN A 99 -12.87 18.11 -32.63
N ALA A 100 -12.34 17.14 -31.88
CA ALA A 100 -10.89 16.98 -31.72
C ALA A 100 -10.63 15.54 -31.27
N ASN A 101 -10.63 14.64 -32.25
CA ASN A 101 -9.83 13.45 -32.17
C ASN A 101 -8.37 13.93 -32.21
N ALA A 102 -7.76 14.11 -31.04
CA ALA A 102 -6.36 14.45 -30.90
C ALA A 102 -5.85 13.75 -29.65
N ASN A 103 -5.06 12.69 -29.87
CA ASN A 103 -4.02 12.25 -28.96
C ASN A 103 -3.18 13.47 -28.58
N SER A 104 -3.56 14.23 -27.55
CA SER A 104 -2.57 15.00 -26.81
C SER A 104 -1.80 13.95 -26.03
N ALA A 105 -0.59 13.63 -26.45
CA ALA A 105 0.33 12.90 -25.60
C ALA A 105 0.49 13.75 -24.33
N SER A 106 -0.21 13.37 -23.26
CA SER A 106 -0.03 14.01 -21.96
C SER A 106 1.41 13.74 -21.57
N ASN A 107 2.17 14.82 -21.35
CA ASN A 107 3.55 14.70 -20.94
C ASN A 107 3.58 14.32 -19.45
N ASP A 108 3.43 13.02 -19.18
CA ASP A 108 3.31 12.45 -17.83
C ASP A 108 4.63 12.43 -17.03
N LYS A 109 5.59 13.28 -17.39
CA LYS A 109 6.90 13.42 -16.72
C LYS A 109 6.79 13.90 -15.27
N SER A 110 5.60 14.31 -14.83
CA SER A 110 5.29 14.61 -13.43
C SER A 110 5.09 13.36 -12.56
N TYR A 111 4.96 12.18 -13.18
CA TYR A 111 4.55 10.95 -12.52
C TYR A 111 5.50 9.78 -12.81
N GLY A 112 5.54 8.83 -11.88
CA GLY A 112 5.98 7.47 -12.15
C GLY A 112 4.81 6.58 -12.55
N ILE A 113 5.11 5.39 -13.06
CA ILE A 113 4.11 4.35 -13.35
C ILE A 113 4.62 2.98 -12.89
N ALA A 114 3.78 2.21 -12.21
CA ALA A 114 4.10 0.84 -11.83
C ALA A 114 3.98 -0.10 -13.02
N TYR A 115 4.96 -1.00 -13.19
CA TYR A 115 5.02 -1.97 -14.28
C TYR A 115 5.41 -3.36 -13.77
N SER A 116 4.65 -4.36 -14.22
CA SER A 116 4.84 -5.77 -13.88
C SER A 116 5.16 -6.57 -15.17
N PRO A 117 6.31 -7.24 -15.24
CA PRO A 117 6.79 -7.90 -16.45
C PRO A 117 6.31 -9.37 -16.58
N TYR A 118 5.09 -9.66 -16.16
CA TYR A 118 4.52 -11.01 -16.21
C TYR A 118 3.40 -11.11 -17.25
N ASN A 119 3.32 -12.27 -17.90
CA ASN A 119 2.18 -12.64 -18.73
C ASN A 119 0.96 -12.96 -17.83
N PRO A 120 -0.26 -13.00 -18.40
CA PRO A 120 -1.47 -13.35 -17.64
C PRO A 120 -1.41 -14.68 -16.89
N ASP A 121 -0.59 -15.63 -17.34
CA ASP A 121 -0.40 -16.94 -16.72
C ASP A 121 0.70 -16.94 -15.63
N GLY A 122 1.29 -15.78 -15.33
CA GLY A 122 2.37 -15.62 -14.36
C GLY A 122 3.76 -15.94 -14.90
N THR A 123 3.89 -16.35 -16.17
CA THR A 123 5.21 -16.56 -16.78
C THR A 123 5.89 -15.23 -17.09
N CYS A 124 7.23 -15.24 -17.15
CA CYS A 124 8.01 -14.05 -17.47
C CYS A 124 7.73 -13.56 -18.91
N LYS A 125 7.54 -12.25 -19.09
CA LYS A 125 7.54 -11.62 -20.42
C LYS A 125 8.92 -11.73 -21.06
N THR A 126 8.93 -11.90 -22.38
CA THR A 126 10.14 -11.88 -23.20
C THR A 126 10.66 -10.45 -23.41
N SER A 127 11.93 -10.32 -23.80
CA SER A 127 12.54 -9.02 -24.11
C SER A 127 11.74 -8.19 -25.14
N PRO A 128 11.23 -8.74 -26.26
CA PRO A 128 10.38 -7.98 -27.18
C PRO A 128 9.06 -7.50 -26.56
N GLN A 129 8.42 -8.31 -25.71
CA GLN A 129 7.19 -7.90 -25.00
C GLN A 129 7.48 -6.76 -24.02
N ILE A 130 8.55 -6.86 -23.22
CA ILE A 130 8.95 -5.78 -22.30
C ILE A 130 9.30 -4.51 -23.08
N THR A 131 10.03 -4.63 -24.20
CA THR A 131 10.38 -3.47 -25.03
C THR A 131 9.14 -2.75 -25.58
N HIS A 132 8.16 -3.52 -26.05
CA HIS A 132 6.88 -3.00 -26.53
C HIS A 132 6.12 -2.27 -25.43
N ASP A 133 6.05 -2.86 -24.24
CA ASP A 133 5.36 -2.27 -23.09
C ASP A 133 6.05 -0.99 -22.62
N ILE A 134 7.38 -1.02 -22.42
CA ILE A 134 8.17 0.12 -21.96
C ILE A 134 8.12 1.31 -22.94
N THR A 135 8.03 1.05 -24.25
CA THR A 135 7.87 2.13 -25.26
C THR A 135 6.59 2.95 -25.03
N LYS A 136 5.50 2.30 -24.59
CA LYS A 136 4.23 2.97 -24.26
C LYS A 136 4.33 3.81 -22.98
N LEU A 137 5.33 3.55 -22.14
CA LEU A 137 5.55 4.24 -20.87
C LEU A 137 6.58 5.38 -20.96
N SER A 138 7.04 5.71 -22.17
CA SER A 138 8.06 6.73 -22.44
C SER A 138 7.69 8.15 -21.98
N SER A 139 6.40 8.46 -21.83
CA SER A 139 5.92 9.75 -21.33
C SER A 139 6.13 9.93 -19.83
N PHE A 140 6.28 8.86 -19.05
CA PHE A 140 6.49 8.92 -17.60
C PHE A 140 7.93 9.28 -17.25
N ARG A 141 8.16 9.74 -16.01
CA ARG A 141 9.51 10.02 -15.52
C ARG A 141 10.30 8.74 -15.30
N PHE A 142 9.66 7.75 -14.68
CA PHE A 142 10.24 6.45 -14.41
C PHE A 142 9.18 5.36 -14.40
N VAL A 143 9.62 4.12 -14.63
CA VAL A 143 8.84 2.92 -14.36
C VAL A 143 9.26 2.33 -13.02
N ARG A 144 8.31 1.91 -12.19
CA ARG A 144 8.57 1.16 -10.95
C ARG A 144 8.38 -0.32 -11.19
N ILE A 145 9.39 -1.10 -10.87
CA ILE A 145 9.39 -2.56 -10.88
C ILE A 145 9.63 -3.08 -9.46
N TYR A 146 9.17 -4.30 -9.18
CA TYR A 146 9.03 -4.78 -7.79
C TYR A 146 10.11 -5.74 -7.33
N GLY A 147 10.75 -6.47 -8.25
CA GLY A 147 11.73 -7.50 -7.93
C GLY A 147 12.82 -7.64 -8.99
N THR A 148 13.63 -8.69 -8.84
CA THR A 148 14.75 -9.00 -9.73
C THR A 148 14.59 -10.32 -10.47
N ASP A 149 13.52 -11.07 -10.20
CA ASP A 149 13.13 -12.27 -10.93
C ASP A 149 12.81 -11.96 -12.40
N CYS A 150 12.68 -13.00 -13.22
CA CYS A 150 12.49 -12.86 -14.67
C CYS A 150 13.56 -12.03 -15.40
N ASN A 151 14.72 -11.79 -14.78
CA ASN A 151 15.75 -10.87 -15.28
C ASN A 151 15.17 -9.45 -15.55
N GLN A 152 14.12 -9.07 -14.82
CA GLN A 152 13.30 -7.92 -15.18
C GLN A 152 14.07 -6.61 -15.14
N THR A 153 14.96 -6.42 -14.17
CA THR A 153 15.77 -5.20 -14.03
C THR A 153 16.61 -4.96 -15.28
N HIS A 154 17.32 -5.99 -15.76
CA HIS A 154 18.14 -5.86 -16.97
C HIS A 154 17.28 -5.56 -18.19
N LEU A 155 16.20 -6.32 -18.40
CA LEU A 155 15.35 -6.18 -19.58
C LEU A 155 14.63 -4.82 -19.64
N VAL A 156 14.17 -4.31 -18.50
CA VAL A 156 13.51 -3.01 -18.40
C VAL A 156 14.52 -1.89 -18.61
N LEU A 157 15.72 -1.97 -18.02
CA LEU A 157 16.79 -0.99 -18.26
C LEU A 157 17.19 -0.94 -19.74
N SER A 158 17.37 -2.10 -20.38
CA SER A 158 17.70 -2.18 -21.81
C SER A 158 16.60 -1.60 -22.70
N ALA A 159 15.33 -1.81 -22.35
CA ALA A 159 14.19 -1.24 -23.07
C ALA A 159 14.03 0.26 -22.85
N ALA A 160 14.35 0.78 -21.65
CA ALA A 160 14.22 2.19 -21.32
C ALA A 160 15.36 3.05 -21.90
N GLN A 161 16.56 2.49 -22.02
CA GLN A 161 17.76 3.19 -22.51
C GLN A 161 17.54 3.96 -23.83
N PRO A 162 16.98 3.37 -24.91
CA PRO A 162 16.85 4.06 -26.19
C PRO A 162 15.78 5.17 -26.18
N LEU A 163 14.90 5.20 -25.18
CA LEU A 163 13.82 6.19 -25.09
C LEU A 163 14.30 7.57 -24.62
N GLY A 164 15.47 7.63 -23.97
CA GLY A 164 16.04 8.88 -23.47
C GLY A 164 15.24 9.47 -22.30
N GLY A 165 15.74 9.30 -21.08
CA GLY A 165 15.19 9.97 -19.90
C GLY A 165 14.01 9.28 -19.21
N LEU A 166 13.69 8.03 -19.57
CA LEU A 166 12.88 7.15 -18.73
C LEU A 166 13.81 6.43 -17.74
N GLN A 167 13.65 6.69 -16.45
CA GLN A 167 14.43 6.03 -15.40
C GLN A 167 13.70 4.79 -14.85
N VAL A 168 14.38 4.01 -14.01
CA VAL A 168 13.81 2.84 -13.34
C VAL A 168 13.85 3.05 -11.83
N PHE A 169 12.70 2.90 -11.18
CA PHE A 169 12.60 2.67 -9.75
C PHE A 169 12.65 1.14 -9.57
N ALA A 170 13.84 0.63 -9.22
CA ALA A 170 14.10 -0.80 -9.03
C ALA A 170 13.70 -1.23 -7.62
N GLY A 171 12.96 -2.32 -7.50
CA GLY A 171 12.54 -2.90 -6.23
C GLY A 171 13.16 -4.25 -5.97
N LEU A 172 13.36 -4.56 -4.70
CA LEU A 172 13.53 -5.91 -4.16
C LEU A 172 12.26 -6.17 -3.35
N PHE A 173 11.50 -7.20 -3.71
CA PHE A 173 10.16 -7.40 -3.18
C PHE A 173 10.17 -7.80 -1.69
N ASP A 174 11.15 -8.62 -1.33
CA ASP A 174 11.39 -9.14 0.01
C ASP A 174 12.87 -9.01 0.42
N LEU A 175 13.22 -9.53 1.59
CA LEU A 175 14.57 -9.45 2.16
C LEU A 175 15.38 -10.75 2.00
N HIS A 176 14.83 -11.77 1.32
CA HIS A 176 15.53 -13.03 1.12
C HIS A 176 16.64 -12.84 0.09
N ASP A 177 17.84 -13.39 0.32
CA ASP A 177 18.96 -13.30 -0.63
C ASP A 177 19.29 -11.85 -1.03
N LEU A 178 19.19 -10.92 -0.08
CA LEU A 178 19.35 -9.48 -0.30
C LEU A 178 20.61 -9.15 -1.10
N ASP A 179 21.76 -9.74 -0.74
CA ASP A 179 23.03 -9.49 -1.42
C ASP A 179 23.01 -9.96 -2.89
N GLU A 180 22.38 -11.11 -3.17
CA GLU A 180 22.24 -11.63 -4.54
C GLU A 180 21.30 -10.75 -5.37
N GLN A 181 20.14 -10.37 -4.81
CA GLN A 181 19.22 -9.47 -5.48
C GLN A 181 19.85 -8.10 -5.78
N LEU A 182 20.64 -7.55 -4.85
CA LEU A 182 21.39 -6.31 -5.08
C LEU A 182 22.44 -6.47 -6.18
N GLN A 183 23.14 -7.61 -6.21
CA GLN A 183 24.11 -7.90 -7.25
C GLN A 183 23.45 -7.98 -8.64
N LEU A 184 22.25 -8.56 -8.74
CA LEU A 184 21.48 -8.57 -10.00
C LEU A 184 21.16 -7.16 -10.51
N ILE A 185 20.85 -6.21 -9.62
CA ILE A 185 20.63 -4.81 -9.99
C ILE A 185 21.94 -4.15 -10.44
N ILE A 186 23.03 -4.36 -9.70
CA ILE A 186 24.35 -3.82 -10.03
C ILE A 186 24.82 -4.32 -11.41
N ASP A 187 24.68 -5.62 -11.67
CA ASP A 187 25.04 -6.25 -12.94
C ASP A 187 24.15 -5.73 -14.08
N ALA A 188 22.85 -5.62 -13.85
CA ALA A 188 21.90 -5.08 -14.83
C ALA A 188 22.26 -3.63 -15.21
N VAL A 189 22.66 -2.79 -14.26
CA VAL A 189 23.08 -1.42 -14.49
C VAL A 189 24.39 -1.38 -15.28
N HIS A 190 25.41 -2.16 -14.89
CA HIS A 190 26.69 -2.20 -15.59
C HIS A 190 26.61 -2.83 -16.99
N ALA A 191 25.66 -3.72 -17.23
CA ALA A 191 25.37 -4.27 -18.56
C ALA A 191 24.68 -3.26 -19.50
N ASN A 192 24.16 -2.15 -18.98
CA ASN A 192 23.47 -1.10 -19.73
C ASN A 192 24.22 0.25 -19.63
N PRO A 193 25.40 0.40 -20.29
CA PRO A 193 26.20 1.60 -20.17
C PRO A 193 25.46 2.83 -20.70
N ALA A 194 25.28 3.83 -19.84
CA ALA A 194 24.62 5.10 -20.18
C ALA A 194 25.50 5.98 -21.07
N ALA A 195 24.87 6.94 -21.77
CA ALA A 195 25.51 7.86 -22.71
C ALA A 195 26.66 8.72 -22.10
N ASN A 196 26.74 8.84 -20.77
CA ASN A 196 27.66 9.75 -20.07
C ASN A 196 28.64 9.05 -19.13
N ASN A 197 28.96 7.76 -19.35
CA ASN A 197 29.83 6.94 -18.47
C ASN A 197 29.33 6.80 -17.01
N ASN A 198 28.09 7.18 -16.72
CA ASN A 198 27.44 6.94 -15.43
C ASN A 198 26.21 6.03 -15.62
N PRO A 199 26.37 4.70 -15.56
CA PRO A 199 25.27 3.75 -15.80
C PRO A 199 24.14 3.90 -14.77
N TRP A 200 24.46 4.38 -13.56
CA TRP A 200 23.49 4.64 -12.50
C TRP A 200 22.50 5.76 -12.81
N GLN A 201 22.73 6.60 -13.85
CA GLN A 201 21.78 7.63 -14.29
C GLN A 201 20.41 7.04 -14.68
N ALA A 202 20.38 5.78 -15.12
CA ALA A 202 19.14 5.09 -15.48
C ALA A 202 18.30 4.68 -14.25
N ILE A 203 18.86 4.68 -13.04
CA ILE A 203 18.14 4.33 -11.81
C ILE A 203 17.67 5.58 -11.09
N HIS A 204 16.36 5.69 -10.89
CA HIS A 204 15.74 6.73 -10.08
C HIS A 204 15.84 6.43 -8.59
N THR A 205 15.52 5.21 -8.18
CA THR A 205 15.50 4.77 -6.76
C THR A 205 15.71 3.26 -6.71
N VAL A 206 16.32 2.77 -5.61
CA VAL A 206 16.26 1.36 -5.22
C VAL A 206 15.38 1.20 -3.96
N ALA A 207 14.30 0.42 -4.04
CA ALA A 207 13.47 0.05 -2.90
C ALA A 207 13.87 -1.31 -2.33
N ILE A 208 13.99 -1.37 -1.00
CA ILE A 208 14.28 -2.58 -0.23
C ILE A 208 12.99 -3.00 0.49
N GLY A 209 12.35 -4.04 0.00
CA GLY A 209 11.06 -4.52 0.47
C GLY A 209 9.87 -3.73 -0.10
N ASN A 210 8.73 -4.41 -0.20
CA ASN A 210 7.43 -3.81 -0.52
C ASN A 210 6.35 -4.34 0.44
N GLU A 211 5.83 -3.48 1.32
CA GLU A 211 4.74 -3.79 2.26
C GLU A 211 5.03 -4.94 3.24
N LEU A 212 6.27 -5.05 3.71
CA LEU A 212 6.68 -6.15 4.57
C LEU A 212 6.03 -6.11 5.95
N LEU A 213 5.80 -4.92 6.52
CA LEU A 213 5.13 -4.78 7.81
C LEU A 213 3.62 -4.93 7.65
N ASN A 214 3.03 -4.34 6.61
CA ASN A 214 1.60 -4.50 6.31
C ASN A 214 1.22 -5.99 6.12
N ARG A 215 2.12 -6.80 5.55
CA ARG A 215 1.94 -8.25 5.39
C ARG A 215 2.47 -9.09 6.56
N ALA A 216 2.94 -8.46 7.64
CA ALA A 216 3.55 -9.12 8.79
C ALA A 216 4.70 -10.11 8.42
N GLN A 217 5.46 -9.79 7.37
CA GLN A 217 6.58 -10.59 6.86
C GLN A 217 7.94 -10.18 7.44
N ALA A 218 8.05 -8.95 7.95
CA ALA A 218 9.25 -8.47 8.64
C ALA A 218 8.87 -7.45 9.71
N THR A 219 9.75 -7.32 10.70
CA THR A 219 9.71 -6.25 11.70
C THR A 219 10.35 -4.98 11.16
N ALA A 220 10.03 -3.83 11.75
CA ALA A 220 10.66 -2.56 11.39
C ALA A 220 12.19 -2.59 11.56
N ALA A 221 12.69 -3.28 12.59
CA ALA A 221 14.13 -3.40 12.84
C ALA A 221 14.86 -4.18 11.73
N GLU A 222 14.27 -5.28 11.24
CA GLU A 222 14.81 -6.06 10.13
C GLU A 222 14.86 -5.24 8.84
N VAL A 223 13.77 -4.50 8.55
CA VAL A 223 13.72 -3.62 7.36
C VAL A 223 14.76 -2.49 7.47
N VAL A 224 14.90 -1.86 8.63
CA VAL A 224 15.91 -0.80 8.85
C VAL A 224 17.33 -1.32 8.63
N ALA A 225 17.64 -2.50 9.16
CA ALA A 225 18.95 -3.12 8.96
C ALA A 225 19.20 -3.45 7.48
N ALA A 226 18.21 -4.00 6.78
CA ALA A 226 18.30 -4.31 5.36
C ALA A 226 18.53 -3.05 4.50
N VAL A 227 17.79 -1.96 4.75
CA VAL A 227 17.99 -0.69 4.03
C VAL A 227 19.39 -0.13 4.24
N GLN A 228 19.94 -0.21 5.46
CA GLN A 228 21.28 0.27 5.77
C GLN A 228 22.34 -0.57 5.04
N SER A 229 22.25 -1.90 5.13
CA SER A 229 23.16 -2.82 4.44
C SER A 229 23.11 -2.64 2.93
N ALA A 230 21.91 -2.60 2.35
CA ALA A 230 21.74 -2.37 0.92
C ALA A 230 22.32 -1.03 0.46
N ARG A 231 22.13 0.03 1.26
CA ARG A 231 22.72 1.34 0.99
C ARG A 231 24.24 1.27 0.94
N GLU A 232 24.89 0.59 1.89
CA GLU A 232 26.35 0.43 1.89
C GLU A 232 26.84 -0.29 0.63
N THR A 233 26.22 -1.43 0.30
CA THR A 233 26.52 -2.21 -0.92
C THR A 233 26.37 -1.39 -2.19
N LEU A 234 25.24 -0.69 -2.34
CA LEU A 234 24.95 0.14 -3.51
C LEU A 234 25.93 1.32 -3.64
N ARG A 235 26.29 1.96 -2.53
CA ARG A 235 27.27 3.07 -2.53
C ARG A 235 28.67 2.57 -2.90
N ALA A 236 29.07 1.39 -2.45
CA ALA A 236 30.32 0.75 -2.86
C ALA A 236 30.34 0.42 -4.36
N ALA A 237 29.18 0.11 -4.94
CA ALA A 237 29.01 -0.12 -6.38
C ALA A 237 28.88 1.18 -7.21
N GLY A 238 28.95 2.37 -6.58
CA GLY A 238 28.91 3.67 -7.25
C GLY A 238 27.51 4.28 -7.40
N TYR A 239 26.46 3.64 -6.87
CA TYR A 239 25.13 4.24 -6.82
C TYR A 239 25.05 5.26 -5.69
N HIS A 240 24.81 6.53 -6.00
CA HIS A 240 24.61 7.60 -5.02
C HIS A 240 23.17 8.11 -4.94
N GLY A 241 22.24 7.49 -5.68
CA GLY A 241 20.83 7.88 -5.67
C GLY A 241 20.04 7.34 -4.46
N PRO A 242 18.73 7.63 -4.40
CA PRO A 242 17.85 7.23 -3.32
C PRO A 242 17.75 5.72 -3.08
N VAL A 243 17.84 5.33 -1.81
CA VAL A 243 17.55 4.00 -1.27
C VAL A 243 16.46 4.16 -0.21
N VAL A 244 15.36 3.42 -0.38
CA VAL A 244 14.16 3.52 0.46
C VAL A 244 13.60 2.15 0.80
N THR A 245 12.66 2.09 1.72
CA THR A 245 11.74 0.96 1.88
C THR A 245 10.32 1.44 1.63
N VAL A 246 9.49 0.58 1.03
CA VAL A 246 8.10 0.89 0.69
C VAL A 246 7.17 0.10 1.59
N ASP A 247 6.20 0.78 2.19
CA ASP A 247 5.11 0.15 2.95
C ASP A 247 3.84 1.03 2.87
N THR A 248 2.72 0.61 3.45
CA THR A 248 1.49 1.42 3.45
C THR A 248 1.65 2.67 4.31
N VAL A 249 0.85 3.71 4.06
CA VAL A 249 0.79 4.89 4.95
C VAL A 249 0.51 4.47 6.40
N ALA A 250 -0.37 3.50 6.64
CA ALA A 250 -0.68 2.99 7.97
C ALA A 250 0.55 2.35 8.65
N ALA A 251 1.33 1.55 7.92
CA ALA A 251 2.55 0.94 8.44
C ALA A 251 3.61 2.00 8.77
N HIS A 252 3.79 3.02 7.93
CA HIS A 252 4.70 4.14 8.21
C HIS A 252 4.30 4.97 9.43
N LEU A 253 2.99 5.14 9.68
CA LEU A 253 2.52 5.86 10.87
C LEU A 253 2.82 5.09 12.16
N GLN A 254 2.72 3.77 12.12
CA GLN A 254 3.02 2.91 13.26
C GLN A 254 4.54 2.72 13.44
N ASN A 255 5.31 2.82 12.35
CA ASN A 255 6.75 2.52 12.31
C ASN A 255 7.52 3.66 11.59
N PRO A 256 7.60 4.86 12.18
CA PRO A 256 8.21 6.05 11.56
C PRO A 256 9.69 5.87 11.19
N GLU A 257 10.38 4.88 11.77
CA GLU A 257 11.74 4.50 11.44
C GLU A 257 11.92 4.06 9.98
N LEU A 258 10.87 3.54 9.33
CA LEU A 258 10.89 3.17 7.90
C LEU A 258 11.17 4.39 7.03
N CYS A 259 10.47 5.49 7.28
CA CYS A 259 10.79 6.76 6.63
C CYS A 259 12.14 7.31 7.11
N ARG A 260 12.49 7.17 8.40
CA ARG A 260 13.77 7.69 8.94
C ARG A 260 15.01 7.04 8.31
N VAL A 261 14.97 5.76 7.97
CA VAL A 261 16.10 5.06 7.33
C VAL A 261 16.18 5.30 5.81
N SER A 262 15.04 5.61 5.18
CA SER A 262 14.91 5.86 3.74
C SER A 262 15.38 7.27 3.34
N ASP A 263 15.82 7.52 2.11
CA ASP A 263 16.19 8.91 1.72
C ASP A 263 14.97 9.85 1.64
N TYR A 264 13.80 9.31 1.30
CA TYR A 264 12.49 9.95 1.40
C TYR A 264 11.47 8.95 1.94
N CYS A 265 10.33 9.40 2.46
CA CYS A 265 9.25 8.47 2.84
C CYS A 265 8.60 7.92 1.57
N ALA A 266 8.67 6.62 1.34
CA ALA A 266 8.06 5.96 0.19
C ALA A 266 6.87 5.13 0.67
N ALA A 267 5.64 5.52 0.32
CA ALA A 267 4.44 4.93 0.89
C ALA A 267 3.39 4.57 -0.17
N ASN A 268 2.76 3.41 -0.02
CA ASN A 268 1.60 3.01 -0.82
C ASN A 268 0.32 3.57 -0.20
N CYS A 269 -0.58 4.10 -1.04
CA CYS A 269 -1.84 4.67 -0.60
C CYS A 269 -2.88 4.64 -1.72
N HIS A 270 -3.96 3.87 -1.54
CA HIS A 270 -5.07 3.81 -2.48
C HIS A 270 -6.36 4.25 -1.80
N ALA A 271 -7.05 5.21 -2.42
CA ALA A 271 -8.37 5.63 -1.97
C ALA A 271 -9.41 4.50 -2.05
N PHE A 272 -9.26 3.56 -3.00
CA PHE A 272 -10.20 2.45 -3.21
C PHE A 272 -10.45 1.59 -1.95
N PHE A 273 -9.47 1.45 -1.08
CA PHE A 273 -9.61 0.66 0.15
C PHE A 273 -10.30 1.40 1.29
N ASP A 274 -10.62 2.68 1.12
CA ASP A 274 -11.48 3.43 2.04
C ASP A 274 -12.93 3.42 1.51
N GLU A 275 -13.83 2.80 2.27
CA GLU A 275 -15.24 2.62 1.87
C GLU A 275 -16.03 3.93 1.75
N THR A 276 -15.47 5.05 2.24
CA THR A 276 -16.13 6.36 2.26
C THR A 276 -15.70 7.28 1.12
N VAL A 277 -14.68 6.89 0.35
CA VAL A 277 -14.07 7.75 -0.66
C VAL A 277 -14.59 7.39 -2.07
N PRO A 278 -15.33 8.28 -2.74
CA PRO A 278 -15.68 8.07 -4.15
C PRO A 278 -14.49 8.35 -5.07
N ALA A 279 -14.58 7.86 -6.30
CA ALA A 279 -13.49 7.91 -7.27
C ALA A 279 -12.99 9.33 -7.54
N GLU A 280 -13.88 10.31 -7.71
CA GLU A 280 -13.54 11.71 -7.97
C GLU A 280 -12.78 12.38 -6.82
N ALA A 281 -12.86 11.84 -5.59
CA ALA A 281 -12.17 12.34 -4.42
C ALA A 281 -10.84 11.60 -4.12
N ALA A 282 -10.44 10.66 -4.97
CA ALA A 282 -9.25 9.83 -4.74
C ALA A 282 -7.96 10.65 -4.58
N GLY A 283 -7.78 11.68 -5.41
CA GLY A 283 -6.62 12.58 -5.34
C GLY A 283 -6.54 13.34 -4.02
N ASP A 284 -7.63 13.98 -3.62
CA ASP A 284 -7.72 14.75 -2.38
C ASP A 284 -7.45 13.88 -1.15
N TYR A 285 -8.03 12.67 -1.12
CA TYR A 285 -7.79 11.71 -0.06
C TYR A 285 -6.31 11.33 0.04
N VAL A 286 -5.71 10.87 -1.06
CA VAL A 286 -4.32 10.42 -1.08
C VAL A 286 -3.36 11.57 -0.78
N TRP A 287 -3.63 12.77 -1.27
CA TRP A 287 -2.86 13.97 -0.92
C TRP A 287 -2.96 14.32 0.57
N GLY A 288 -4.13 14.16 1.19
CA GLY A 288 -4.30 14.30 2.63
C GLY A 288 -3.40 13.35 3.44
N GLN A 289 -3.24 12.11 2.96
CA GLN A 289 -2.39 11.10 3.60
C GLN A 289 -0.89 11.43 3.53
N VAL A 290 -0.44 12.17 2.50
CA VAL A 290 0.94 12.69 2.41
C VAL A 290 1.29 13.54 3.62
N GLY A 291 0.38 14.44 4.04
CA GLY A 291 0.59 15.32 5.18
C GLY A 291 0.68 14.57 6.52
N VAL A 292 -0.08 13.48 6.64
CA VAL A 292 -0.09 12.59 7.81
C VAL A 292 1.21 11.79 7.88
N GLY A 293 1.67 11.22 6.76
CA GLY A 293 2.97 10.54 6.68
C GLY A 293 4.17 11.45 6.93
N ALA A 294 4.14 12.69 6.43
CA ALA A 294 5.19 13.69 6.66
C ALA A 294 5.29 14.15 8.14
N ALA A 295 4.22 13.99 8.93
CA ALA A 295 4.22 14.30 10.36
C ALA A 295 4.85 13.20 11.22
N ALA A 296 4.99 11.97 10.71
CA ALA A 296 5.63 10.86 11.40
C ALA A 296 7.17 10.99 11.46
N ALA A 297 7.78 11.80 10.57
CA ALA A 297 9.21 12.08 10.58
C ALA A 297 9.55 13.22 11.57
N PRO A 298 10.38 12.98 12.60
CA PRO A 298 10.69 14.02 13.59
C PRO A 298 11.53 15.18 13.00
N PRO A 299 11.40 16.41 13.55
CA PRO A 299 12.22 17.56 13.17
C PRO A 299 13.73 17.30 13.33
N PRO A 300 14.61 18.05 12.61
CA PRO A 300 14.36 19.34 11.95
C PRO A 300 14.12 19.29 10.43
N LYS A 301 14.14 18.11 9.79
CA LYS A 301 13.88 17.98 8.36
C LYS A 301 12.72 17.02 8.13
N ARG A 302 11.54 17.57 7.86
CA ARG A 302 10.45 16.79 7.26
C ARG A 302 10.99 16.17 5.98
N LYS A 303 10.98 14.85 5.88
CA LYS A 303 11.35 14.17 4.64
C LYS A 303 10.24 14.37 3.62
N LYS A 304 10.64 14.42 2.35
CA LYS A 304 9.70 14.37 1.24
C LYS A 304 8.98 13.02 1.26
N VAL A 305 7.74 13.01 0.80
CA VAL A 305 6.91 11.81 0.70
C VAL A 305 6.62 11.58 -0.77
N LEU A 306 6.89 10.37 -1.25
CA LEU A 306 6.49 9.88 -2.56
C LEU A 306 5.43 8.80 -2.35
N ILE A 307 4.25 9.01 -2.93
CA ILE A 307 3.24 7.94 -3.01
C ILE A 307 3.68 6.96 -4.11
N THR A 308 4.10 5.77 -3.71
CA THR A 308 4.76 4.79 -4.58
C THR A 308 3.80 3.86 -5.29
N GLU A 309 2.54 3.82 -4.86
CA GLU A 309 1.39 3.22 -5.54
C GLU A 309 0.13 4.01 -5.18
N SER A 310 -0.60 4.45 -6.21
CA SER A 310 -2.00 4.84 -6.08
C SER A 310 -2.74 4.65 -7.39
N GLY A 311 -4.01 4.27 -7.31
CA GLY A 311 -4.82 3.98 -8.49
C GLY A 311 -6.24 3.60 -8.13
N TRP A 312 -6.95 3.03 -9.09
CA TRP A 312 -8.33 2.58 -8.93
C TRP A 312 -8.60 1.41 -9.90
N PRO A 313 -9.26 0.33 -9.45
CA PRO A 313 -9.55 -0.79 -10.32
C PRO A 313 -10.72 -0.51 -11.26
N HIS A 314 -10.67 -1.03 -12.48
CA HIS A 314 -11.79 -0.91 -13.44
C HIS A 314 -12.83 -2.02 -13.32
N ALA A 315 -12.52 -3.09 -12.58
CA ALA A 315 -13.43 -4.19 -12.29
C ALA A 315 -13.15 -4.80 -10.91
N GLY A 316 -14.12 -5.55 -10.38
CA GLY A 316 -14.09 -6.10 -9.02
C GLY A 316 -15.41 -5.85 -8.29
N GLN A 317 -15.39 -6.01 -6.98
CA GLN A 317 -16.50 -5.74 -6.08
C GLN A 317 -16.44 -4.29 -5.57
N THR A 318 -17.60 -3.74 -5.25
CA THR A 318 -17.71 -2.41 -4.62
C THR A 318 -17.27 -2.47 -3.16
N ASN A 319 -16.51 -1.46 -2.74
CA ASN A 319 -16.18 -1.19 -1.34
C ASN A 319 -16.86 0.12 -0.90
N GLY A 320 -18.09 0.04 -0.37
CA GLY A 320 -18.86 1.23 -0.01
C GLY A 320 -19.08 2.19 -1.19
N MET A 321 -18.53 3.41 -1.11
CA MET A 321 -18.54 4.42 -2.17
C MET A 321 -17.47 4.17 -3.25
N ALA A 322 -16.48 3.32 -2.97
CA ALA A 322 -15.44 2.97 -3.91
C ALA A 322 -15.93 1.88 -4.89
N VAL A 323 -16.49 2.31 -6.01
CA VAL A 323 -17.05 1.42 -7.05
C VAL A 323 -16.04 1.24 -8.19
N PRO A 324 -15.58 0.00 -8.50
CA PRO A 324 -14.77 -0.27 -9.69
C PRO A 324 -15.57 -0.11 -10.98
N SER A 325 -15.06 0.68 -11.92
CA SER A 325 -15.55 0.78 -13.30
C SER A 325 -14.50 1.52 -14.15
N LEU A 326 -14.55 1.40 -15.47
CA LEU A 326 -13.70 2.21 -16.35
C LEU A 326 -13.92 3.72 -16.16
N GLU A 327 -15.17 4.12 -15.95
CA GLU A 327 -15.53 5.53 -15.70
C GLU A 327 -14.93 6.03 -14.39
N ASN A 328 -15.05 5.26 -13.31
CA ASN A 328 -14.52 5.61 -12.01
C ASN A 328 -13.00 5.51 -11.97
N GLN A 329 -12.38 4.55 -12.65
CA GLN A 329 -10.93 4.50 -12.79
C GLN A 329 -10.42 5.77 -13.46
N LYS A 330 -11.06 6.21 -14.55
CA LYS A 330 -10.69 7.46 -15.23
C LYS A 330 -10.86 8.67 -14.30
N ALA A 331 -11.97 8.76 -13.56
CA ALA A 331 -12.20 9.85 -12.61
C ALA A 331 -11.14 9.88 -11.49
N ALA A 332 -10.82 8.73 -10.91
CA ALA A 332 -9.82 8.61 -9.84
C ALA A 332 -8.40 8.92 -10.33
N VAL A 333 -8.00 8.40 -11.49
CA VAL A 333 -6.68 8.71 -12.08
C VAL A 333 -6.57 10.19 -12.43
N GLN A 334 -7.65 10.82 -12.92
CA GLN A 334 -7.67 12.26 -13.16
C GLN A 334 -7.54 13.04 -11.85
N SER A 335 -8.33 12.70 -10.83
CA SER A 335 -8.27 13.31 -9.49
C SER A 335 -6.86 13.21 -8.88
N LEU A 336 -6.23 12.02 -8.96
CA LEU A 336 -4.85 11.80 -8.53
C LEU A 336 -3.84 12.69 -9.27
N ARG A 337 -3.98 12.81 -10.59
CA ARG A 337 -3.11 13.68 -11.39
C ARG A 337 -3.30 15.14 -11.01
N ASP A 338 -4.53 15.60 -10.83
CA ASP A 338 -4.80 16.99 -10.46
C ASP A 338 -4.25 17.34 -9.07
N ALA A 339 -4.40 16.44 -8.09
CA ALA A 339 -3.89 16.63 -6.74
C ALA A 339 -2.35 16.61 -6.64
N PHE A 340 -1.69 15.85 -7.52
CA PHE A 340 -0.24 15.67 -7.54
C PHE A 340 0.47 16.36 -8.72
N ALA A 341 -0.22 17.26 -9.42
CA ALA A 341 0.36 18.02 -10.51
C ALA A 341 1.59 18.80 -10.02
N LEU A 342 2.68 18.77 -10.80
CA LEU A 342 3.86 19.57 -10.48
C LEU A 342 3.48 21.05 -10.50
N ASP A 343 3.85 21.77 -9.44
CA ASP A 343 3.80 23.22 -9.42
C ASP A 343 4.96 23.74 -10.31
N PRO A 344 4.69 24.38 -11.45
CA PRO A 344 5.73 24.87 -12.34
C PRO A 344 6.57 26.01 -11.71
N SER A 345 6.17 26.52 -10.55
CA SER A 345 6.91 27.52 -9.77
C SER A 345 7.71 26.91 -8.61
N ALA A 346 7.54 25.63 -8.31
CA ALA A 346 8.33 24.95 -7.29
C ALA A 346 9.74 24.67 -7.82
N GLU A 347 10.76 25.09 -7.07
CA GLU A 347 12.17 24.81 -7.40
C GLU A 347 12.52 23.31 -7.35
N ASP A 348 11.67 22.50 -6.69
CA ASP A 348 11.79 21.05 -6.59
C ASP A 348 10.84 20.35 -7.57
N GLU A 349 11.30 20.11 -8.81
CA GLU A 349 10.63 19.30 -9.85
C GLU A 349 10.63 17.78 -9.54
N GLU A 350 10.32 17.40 -8.30
CA GLU A 350 10.35 15.99 -7.89
C GLU A 350 8.97 15.35 -8.02
N VAL A 351 8.93 14.18 -8.66
CA VAL A 351 7.76 13.30 -8.75
C VAL A 351 7.28 12.94 -7.36
N ARG A 352 5.96 13.04 -7.12
CA ARG A 352 5.32 12.73 -5.82
C ARG A 352 4.30 11.60 -5.89
N LEU A 353 4.04 11.09 -7.08
CA LEU A 353 3.04 10.04 -7.31
C LEU A 353 3.53 9.05 -8.37
N VAL A 354 3.37 7.76 -8.05
CA VAL A 354 3.48 6.65 -8.98
C VAL A 354 2.08 6.06 -9.19
N LEU A 355 1.60 6.15 -10.43
CA LEU A 355 0.30 5.57 -10.78
C LEU A 355 0.38 4.04 -10.78
N PHE A 356 -0.68 3.40 -10.29
CA PHE A 356 -0.80 1.97 -10.18
C PHE A 356 -2.03 1.47 -10.95
N SER A 357 -1.88 0.63 -11.98
CA SER A 357 -0.62 0.23 -12.63
C SER A 357 -0.71 0.43 -14.15
N SER A 358 0.39 0.19 -14.87
CA SER A 358 0.41 0.39 -16.32
C SER A 358 -0.59 -0.50 -17.07
N PHE A 359 -0.63 -1.79 -16.73
CA PHE A 359 -1.43 -2.82 -17.41
C PHE A 359 -2.04 -3.76 -16.38
N ASP A 360 -3.12 -4.43 -16.75
CA ASP A 360 -3.76 -5.43 -15.89
C ASP A 360 -2.82 -6.60 -15.55
N ASP A 361 -2.73 -6.90 -14.26
CA ASP A 361 -1.90 -7.96 -13.69
C ASP A 361 -2.72 -9.24 -13.51
N LEU A 362 -3.15 -9.85 -14.62
CA LEU A 362 -4.06 -11.00 -14.62
C LEU A 362 -3.51 -12.25 -13.92
N TRP A 363 -2.20 -12.31 -13.68
CA TRP A 363 -1.51 -13.36 -12.94
C TRP A 363 -1.75 -13.29 -11.43
N LYS A 364 -2.18 -12.14 -10.90
CA LYS A 364 -2.43 -11.97 -9.46
C LYS A 364 -3.62 -12.80 -8.99
N VAL A 365 -3.64 -13.06 -7.69
CA VAL A 365 -4.71 -13.82 -7.04
C VAL A 365 -5.65 -12.86 -6.32
N ASP A 366 -6.92 -12.94 -6.70
CA ASP A 366 -8.01 -12.19 -6.06
C ASP A 366 -8.42 -12.84 -4.74
N ASN A 367 -8.80 -12.01 -3.77
CA ASN A 367 -9.41 -12.46 -2.54
C ASN A 367 -10.42 -11.42 -2.02
N GLY A 368 -11.10 -11.73 -0.91
CA GLY A 368 -12.10 -10.84 -0.33
C GLY A 368 -11.53 -9.50 0.16
N TYR A 369 -10.31 -9.50 0.70
CA TYR A 369 -9.63 -8.28 1.18
C TYR A 369 -9.28 -7.32 0.05
N THR A 370 -9.13 -7.84 -1.17
CA THR A 370 -8.83 -7.05 -2.37
C THR A 370 -10.09 -6.74 -3.19
N PHE A 371 -11.28 -7.09 -2.67
CA PHE A 371 -12.55 -6.92 -3.37
C PHE A 371 -12.57 -7.58 -4.76
N GLY A 372 -11.77 -8.63 -4.97
CA GLY A 372 -11.60 -9.27 -6.27
C GLY A 372 -11.11 -8.32 -7.38
N ALA A 373 -10.31 -7.31 -7.01
CA ALA A 373 -9.88 -6.25 -7.91
C ALA A 373 -8.41 -6.35 -8.34
N GLU A 374 -7.60 -7.27 -7.80
CA GLU A 374 -6.13 -7.28 -7.97
C GLU A 374 -5.68 -7.33 -9.43
N LYS A 375 -6.49 -7.95 -10.29
CA LYS A 375 -6.18 -8.13 -11.70
C LYS A 375 -6.47 -6.90 -12.57
N PHE A 376 -7.20 -5.91 -12.06
CA PHE A 376 -7.91 -4.92 -12.89
C PHE A 376 -7.48 -3.47 -12.63
N TRP A 377 -6.22 -3.24 -12.25
CA TRP A 377 -5.68 -1.91 -11.94
C TRP A 377 -5.00 -1.22 -13.13
N GLY A 378 -4.87 -1.90 -14.27
CA GLY A 378 -4.18 -1.35 -15.44
C GLY A 378 -4.91 -0.13 -15.97
N ILE A 379 -4.20 0.99 -16.15
CA ILE A 379 -4.74 2.24 -16.73
C ILE A 379 -4.54 2.31 -18.25
N LEU A 380 -3.84 1.34 -18.84
CA LEU A 380 -3.63 1.19 -20.28
C LEU A 380 -4.09 -0.20 -20.73
N GLY A 381 -4.40 -0.32 -22.03
CA GLY A 381 -4.55 -1.63 -22.69
C GLY A 381 -5.97 -2.20 -22.70
N HIS A 382 -6.98 -1.42 -22.34
CA HIS A 382 -8.39 -1.77 -22.42
C HIS A 382 -9.19 -0.78 -23.27
#